data_AF-A0A1B8FR29-F1
#
_entry.id   AF-A0A1B8FR29-F1
#
_cell.length_a   1.000
_cell.length_b   1.000
_cell.length_c   1.000
_cell.angle_alpha   90.00
_cell.angle_beta   90.00
_cell.angle_gamma   90.00
#
_symmetry.space_group_name_H-M   'P 1'
#
loop_
_entity.id
_entity.type
_entity.pdbx_description
1 polymer ?
#
loop_
_entity_poly.entity_id
_entity_poly.type
_entity_poly.pdbx_seq_one_letter_code
_entity_poly.pdbx_strand_id
1 'polypeptide(L)'
;MGDLSTKSSSPPSAGDFTFEEIQALECDDLFRARTGPGIRKVSTETLSGFWNAPSSSSSLAAPSATVRFIGHDRRQQRQGSFEMPTAVISAEVLEFVGFNQATAKTVCERFMNRPDPSINVDSFLDYATSQVQQMRVLETTDYTDREIMAREAMALVGLTTDFQDRMLGPRFKTVYGTENLLFWVLDTLKVGYLALEQLHDRLKDRVRIIEAKGKVKAKRALKQENSSNGPSQAALPQTTATVSQTPKDHSLPANLISIETGPALPSPLEYMVLYKATAALEMGGNSWIDDDGIVDMNVMSSVPGGDFSYRSMVHGWTPEREVAKLYREWAQRRCPYSETWVVRICVPITLINSIPTTELWFSPDWKEFVWYCRRKRRPPEKFNYLDPENRAIGLIKGHISTNMAQQVAHIRKADVQSTISDDFVLRNPITGSMGTQWVFTIPSIIDRLGVEIRGSIHIDVTAATKGDGTE
;
A
#
# COMPACT_ATOMS: atom_id res chain seq x y z
N MET A 1 -36.83 20.15 -35.92
CA MET A 1 -37.13 21.05 -34.79
C MET A 1 -37.76 20.20 -33.70
N GLY A 2 -36.95 19.78 -32.73
CA GLY A 2 -37.36 18.94 -31.61
C GLY A 2 -36.49 19.34 -30.43
N ASP A 3 -37.14 19.54 -29.29
CA ASP A 3 -36.71 20.34 -28.15
C ASP A 3 -35.26 20.12 -27.67
N LEU A 4 -34.53 21.23 -27.63
CA LEU A 4 -33.28 21.38 -26.90
C LEU A 4 -33.60 21.39 -25.41
N SER A 5 -33.41 20.21 -24.81
CA SER A 5 -33.25 19.94 -23.39
C SER A 5 -32.62 21.12 -22.65
N THR A 6 -33.40 21.75 -21.79
CA THR A 6 -32.96 22.72 -20.77
C THR A 6 -31.89 22.06 -19.89
N LYS A 7 -30.62 22.31 -20.19
CA LYS A 7 -29.50 22.04 -19.27
C LYS A 7 -29.70 22.94 -18.05
N SER A 8 -30.25 22.34 -16.99
CA SER A 8 -30.21 22.89 -15.65
C SER A 8 -28.76 23.25 -15.34
N SER A 9 -28.50 24.54 -15.12
CA SER A 9 -27.21 25.04 -14.65
C SER A 9 -27.03 24.58 -13.20
N SER A 10 -26.64 23.32 -13.03
CA SER A 10 -26.19 22.81 -11.74
C SER A 10 -25.09 23.73 -11.22
N PRO A 11 -25.14 24.16 -9.94
CA PRO A 11 -24.11 25.00 -9.36
C PRO A 11 -22.73 24.37 -9.53
N PRO A 12 -21.64 25.17 -9.55
CA PRO A 12 -20.30 24.70 -9.86
C PRO A 12 -19.93 23.45 -9.06
N SER A 13 -19.91 22.33 -9.78
CA SER A 13 -19.56 20.96 -9.39
C SER A 13 -19.38 20.75 -7.87
N ALA A 14 -20.37 20.16 -7.21
CA ALA A 14 -20.27 19.75 -5.81
C ALA A 14 -19.18 18.66 -5.59
N GLY A 15 -18.61 18.12 -6.67
CA GLY A 15 -17.77 16.93 -6.66
C GLY A 15 -18.63 15.67 -6.58
N ASP A 16 -18.04 14.59 -6.09
CA ASP A 16 -18.72 13.30 -5.91
C ASP A 16 -19.64 13.27 -4.68
N PHE A 17 -19.57 14.30 -3.82
CA PHE A 17 -20.40 14.42 -2.62
C PHE A 17 -21.64 15.30 -2.89
N THR A 18 -22.82 14.85 -2.45
CA THR A 18 -24.04 15.67 -2.46
C THR A 18 -23.96 16.81 -1.44
N PHE A 19 -24.84 17.79 -1.57
CA PHE A 19 -24.90 18.90 -0.63
C PHE A 19 -25.18 18.42 0.81
N GLU A 20 -26.08 17.46 0.96
CA GLU A 20 -26.45 16.86 2.25
C GLU A 20 -25.29 16.07 2.86
N GLU A 21 -24.56 15.32 2.03
CA GLU A 21 -23.37 14.58 2.47
C GLU A 21 -22.27 15.53 2.94
N ILE A 22 -22.04 16.63 2.20
CA ILE A 22 -21.11 17.69 2.59
C ILE A 22 -21.51 18.27 3.95
N GLN A 23 -22.78 18.65 4.12
CA GLN A 23 -23.27 19.22 5.37
C GLN A 23 -23.11 18.23 6.54
N ALA A 24 -23.39 16.95 6.32
CA ALA A 24 -23.21 15.92 7.33
C ALA A 24 -21.74 15.78 7.77
N LEU A 25 -20.80 15.79 6.83
CA LEU A 25 -19.36 15.71 7.11
C LEU A 25 -18.80 17.00 7.74
N GLU A 26 -19.36 18.16 7.41
CA GLU A 26 -19.03 19.43 8.06
C GLU A 26 -19.54 19.45 9.51
N CYS A 27 -20.75 18.95 9.77
CA CYS A 27 -21.29 18.82 11.13
C CYS A 27 -20.51 17.82 12.01
N ASP A 28 -19.78 16.87 11.41
CA ASP A 28 -18.94 15.89 12.12
C ASP A 28 -17.45 16.32 12.16
N ASP A 29 -17.15 17.58 11.81
CA ASP A 29 -15.81 18.19 11.79
C ASP A 29 -14.78 17.53 10.85
N LEU A 30 -15.24 16.74 9.87
CA LEU A 30 -14.39 16.03 8.91
C LEU A 30 -14.11 16.89 7.68
N PHE A 31 -15.14 17.59 7.20
CA PHE A 31 -15.01 18.56 6.12
C PHE A 31 -14.86 19.97 6.69
N ARG A 32 -13.93 20.72 6.09
CA ARG A 32 -13.74 22.15 6.35
C ARG A 32 -14.01 22.95 5.07
N ALA A 33 -13.89 24.27 5.17
CA ALA A 33 -14.10 25.18 4.05
C ALA A 33 -13.26 24.79 2.82
N ARG A 34 -13.84 24.98 1.64
CA ARG A 34 -13.14 24.82 0.36
C ARG A 34 -11.94 25.77 0.30
N THR A 35 -10.83 25.29 -0.25
CA THR A 35 -9.63 26.11 -0.47
C THR A 35 -9.48 26.56 -1.91
N GLY A 36 -10.18 25.91 -2.84
CA GLY A 36 -10.22 26.28 -4.25
C GLY A 36 -11.31 25.53 -5.02
N PRO A 37 -11.43 25.77 -6.33
CA PRO A 37 -12.25 24.95 -7.21
C PRO A 37 -11.81 23.48 -7.12
N GLY A 38 -12.74 22.56 -6.89
CA GLY A 38 -12.44 21.12 -6.88
C GLY A 38 -11.64 20.59 -5.67
N ILE A 39 -11.26 21.44 -4.71
CA ILE A 39 -10.43 21.05 -3.55
C ILE A 39 -11.11 21.43 -2.24
N ARG A 40 -11.04 20.52 -1.26
CA ARG A 40 -11.58 20.72 0.09
C ARG A 40 -10.56 20.33 1.16
N LYS A 41 -10.56 21.07 2.27
CA LYS A 41 -9.82 20.68 3.47
C LYS A 41 -10.55 19.55 4.21
N VAL A 42 -9.82 18.47 4.48
CA VAL A 42 -10.30 17.28 5.17
C VAL A 42 -9.47 17.06 6.44
N SER A 43 -10.13 16.65 7.53
CA SER A 43 -9.48 16.32 8.80
C SER A 43 -8.50 15.17 8.64
N THR A 44 -7.34 15.24 9.29
CA THR A 44 -6.38 14.12 9.33
C THR A 44 -6.92 12.89 10.05
N GLU A 45 -8.01 13.00 10.81
CA GLU A 45 -8.72 11.85 11.40
C GLU A 45 -9.21 10.86 10.33
N THR A 46 -9.48 11.34 9.11
CA THR A 46 -9.90 10.50 7.98
C THR A 46 -8.82 9.55 7.46
N LEU A 47 -7.54 9.89 7.71
CA LEU A 47 -6.40 9.04 7.35
C LEU A 47 -6.36 7.78 8.22
N SER A 48 -6.97 7.80 9.40
CA SER A 48 -7.12 6.62 10.24
C SER A 48 -8.33 5.81 9.80
N GLY A 49 -8.18 4.50 9.52
CA GLY A 49 -9.33 3.63 9.25
C GLY A 49 -10.26 3.36 10.44
N PHE A 50 -9.98 3.91 11.63
CA PHE A 50 -10.59 3.48 12.89
C PHE A 50 -11.32 4.60 13.63
N TRP A 51 -12.53 4.92 13.18
CA TRP A 51 -13.31 6.00 13.80
C TRP A 51 -14.06 5.51 15.03
N ASN A 52 -14.42 4.23 15.05
CA ASN A 52 -15.03 3.53 16.18
C ASN A 52 -14.37 2.16 16.32
N ALA A 53 -13.23 2.08 17.04
CA ALA A 53 -12.65 0.80 17.39
C ALA A 53 -13.75 -0.07 18.06
N PRO A 54 -14.06 -1.26 17.53
CA PRO A 54 -15.05 -2.11 18.15
C PRO A 54 -14.57 -2.49 19.55
N SER A 55 -15.46 -2.38 20.53
CA SER A 55 -15.28 -3.03 21.83
C SER A 55 -15.10 -4.52 21.55
N SER A 56 -14.01 -5.12 22.05
CA SER A 56 -13.63 -6.52 21.79
C SER A 56 -14.84 -7.45 21.87
N SER A 57 -15.35 -7.90 20.73
CA SER A 57 -16.34 -8.99 20.72
C SER A 57 -15.57 -10.28 20.89
N SER A 58 -15.80 -10.97 22.00
CA SER A 58 -15.26 -12.29 22.27
C SER A 58 -15.84 -13.30 21.27
N SER A 59 -15.17 -13.47 20.12
CA SER A 59 -15.38 -14.63 19.26
C SER A 59 -14.76 -15.84 19.95
N LEU A 60 -15.44 -17.00 19.89
CA LEU A 60 -14.92 -18.26 20.42
C LEU A 60 -13.88 -18.91 19.50
N ALA A 61 -13.77 -18.46 18.24
CA ALA A 61 -12.78 -18.98 17.31
C ALA A 61 -11.41 -18.34 17.57
N ALA A 62 -10.34 -19.14 17.46
CA ALA A 62 -8.98 -18.62 17.52
C ALA A 62 -8.75 -17.66 16.33
N PRO A 63 -8.14 -16.48 16.56
CA PRO A 63 -7.88 -15.53 15.49
C PRO A 63 -6.89 -16.12 14.48
N SER A 64 -7.10 -15.85 13.19
CA SER A 64 -6.18 -16.25 12.11
C SER A 64 -5.03 -15.25 11.93
N ALA A 65 -5.24 -14.00 12.35
CA ALA A 65 -4.21 -12.98 12.37
C ALA A 65 -4.37 -12.07 13.60
N THR A 66 -3.27 -11.46 14.02
CA THR A 66 -3.23 -10.50 15.11
C THR A 66 -2.81 -9.14 14.54
N VAL A 67 -3.42 -8.05 14.99
CA VAL A 67 -3.14 -6.71 14.48
C VAL A 67 -2.77 -5.78 15.63
N ARG A 68 -1.72 -4.99 15.42
CA ARG A 68 -1.31 -3.92 16.32
C ARG A 68 -1.33 -2.59 15.57
N PHE A 69 -2.00 -1.60 16.14
CA PHE A 69 -2.03 -0.24 15.59
C PHE A 69 -0.94 0.63 16.24
N ILE A 70 -0.14 1.31 15.41
CA ILE A 70 0.96 2.18 15.82
C ILE A 70 0.68 3.60 15.35
N GLY A 71 0.85 4.58 16.25
CA GLY A 71 0.68 6.01 15.91
C GLY A 71 -0.76 6.52 15.90
N HIS A 72 -1.72 5.75 16.40
CA HIS A 72 -3.14 6.15 16.49
C HIS A 72 -3.45 6.92 17.79
N ASP A 73 -2.64 7.91 18.15
CA ASP A 73 -3.04 8.84 19.20
C ASP A 73 -4.13 9.77 18.64
N ARG A 74 -5.38 9.50 19.01
CA ARG A 74 -6.56 10.28 18.62
C ARG A 74 -6.40 11.77 18.90
N ARG A 75 -5.63 12.16 19.94
CA ARG A 75 -5.44 13.57 20.27
C ARG A 75 -4.61 14.28 19.21
N GLN A 76 -3.58 13.63 18.68
CA GLN A 76 -2.72 14.19 17.63
C GLN A 76 -3.46 14.27 16.29
N GLN A 77 -4.25 13.23 15.95
CA GLN A 77 -4.95 13.16 14.66
C GLN A 77 -6.04 14.22 14.46
N ARG A 78 -6.59 14.79 15.55
CA ARG A 78 -7.68 15.79 15.47
C ARG A 78 -7.22 17.20 15.12
N GLN A 79 -5.93 17.50 15.23
CA GLN A 79 -5.43 18.87 15.09
C GLN A 79 -5.01 19.22 13.66
N GLY A 80 -4.89 18.23 12.77
CA GLY A 80 -4.46 18.40 11.39
C GLY A 80 -5.60 18.51 10.36
N SER A 81 -5.26 19.08 9.20
CA SER A 81 -6.05 18.94 7.98
C SER A 81 -5.13 18.87 6.75
N PHE A 82 -5.65 18.32 5.67
CA PHE A 82 -4.99 18.26 4.38
C PHE A 82 -5.99 18.60 3.26
N GLU A 83 -5.47 18.91 2.08
CA GLU A 83 -6.28 19.21 0.91
C GLU A 83 -6.59 17.93 0.14
N MET A 84 -7.87 17.71 -0.16
CA MET A 84 -8.36 16.54 -0.88
C MET A 84 -9.20 17.01 -2.08
N PRO A 85 -9.00 16.42 -3.27
CA PRO A 85 -9.91 16.58 -4.39
C PRO A 85 -11.34 16.21 -4.01
N THR A 86 -12.32 16.93 -4.52
CA THR A 86 -13.75 16.65 -4.27
C THR A 86 -14.35 15.61 -5.20
N ALA A 87 -13.62 15.20 -6.25
CA ALA A 87 -14.02 14.16 -7.19
C ALA A 87 -12.84 13.21 -7.44
N VAL A 88 -13.11 11.93 -7.73
CA VAL A 88 -12.10 10.88 -8.00
C VAL A 88 -11.58 10.89 -9.44
N ILE A 89 -12.20 11.67 -10.32
CA ILE A 89 -11.78 11.93 -11.70
C ILE A 89 -11.74 13.44 -11.91
N SER A 90 -10.56 14.04 -11.73
CA SER A 90 -10.32 15.46 -12.03
C SER A 90 -8.83 15.76 -12.16
N ALA A 91 -8.47 16.97 -12.61
CA ALA A 91 -7.08 17.40 -12.64
C ALA A 91 -6.49 17.49 -11.22
N GLU A 92 -7.28 17.92 -10.24
CA GLU A 92 -6.88 18.02 -8.83
C GLU A 92 -6.47 16.66 -8.25
N VAL A 93 -7.07 15.56 -8.71
CA VAL A 93 -6.63 14.19 -8.35
C VAL A 93 -5.22 13.90 -8.80
N LEU A 94 -4.87 14.32 -10.01
CA LEU A 94 -3.53 14.14 -10.55
C LEU A 94 -2.53 15.03 -9.82
N GLU A 95 -2.93 16.24 -9.44
CA GLU A 95 -2.14 17.10 -8.56
C GLU A 95 -1.90 16.45 -7.19
N PHE A 96 -2.95 15.89 -6.59
CA PHE A 96 -2.89 15.20 -5.30
C PHE A 96 -1.90 14.03 -5.29
N VAL A 97 -1.86 13.22 -6.36
CA VAL A 97 -0.91 12.09 -6.46
C VAL A 97 0.51 12.52 -6.83
N GLY A 98 0.71 13.77 -7.28
CA GLY A 98 2.04 14.36 -7.42
C GLY A 98 2.38 14.98 -8.79
N PHE A 99 1.43 15.10 -9.72
CA PHE A 99 1.65 15.86 -10.95
C PHE A 99 1.60 17.37 -10.70
N ASN A 100 2.30 18.15 -11.51
CA ASN A 100 2.09 19.58 -11.58
C ASN A 100 0.77 19.91 -12.29
N GLN A 101 0.23 21.09 -12.01
CA GLN A 101 -1.07 21.55 -12.52
C GLN A 101 -1.19 21.48 -14.06
N ALA A 102 -0.14 21.88 -14.79
CA ALA A 102 -0.16 21.88 -16.25
C ALA A 102 -0.30 20.45 -16.82
N THR A 103 0.44 19.50 -16.26
CA THR A 103 0.43 18.10 -16.68
C THR A 103 -0.84 17.41 -16.25
N ALA A 104 -1.28 17.65 -15.01
CA ALA A 104 -2.55 17.16 -14.48
C ALA A 104 -3.72 17.55 -15.39
N LYS A 105 -3.82 18.83 -15.76
CA LYS A 105 -4.84 19.31 -16.70
C LYS A 105 -4.75 18.60 -18.06
N THR A 106 -3.55 18.48 -18.61
CA THR A 106 -3.33 17.82 -19.92
C THR A 106 -3.73 16.34 -19.90
N VAL A 107 -3.36 15.59 -18.86
CA VAL A 107 -3.75 14.18 -18.70
C VAL A 107 -5.27 14.06 -18.52
N CYS A 108 -5.87 14.92 -17.69
CA CYS A 108 -7.32 14.96 -17.49
C CYS A 108 -8.08 15.26 -18.78
N GLU A 109 -7.66 16.26 -19.55
CA GLU A 109 -8.28 16.60 -20.83
C GLU A 109 -8.15 15.44 -21.83
N ARG A 110 -7.01 14.76 -21.89
CA ARG A 110 -6.86 13.56 -22.74
C ARG A 110 -7.81 12.44 -22.34
N PHE A 111 -7.99 12.20 -21.05
CA PHE A 111 -8.94 11.21 -20.55
C PHE A 111 -10.40 11.60 -20.88
N MET A 112 -10.78 12.87 -20.68
CA MET A 112 -12.14 13.34 -20.93
C MET A 112 -12.50 13.36 -22.43
N ASN A 113 -11.50 13.51 -23.30
CA ASN A 113 -11.66 13.47 -24.76
C ASN A 113 -11.38 12.09 -25.38
N ARG A 114 -11.30 11.03 -24.56
CA ARG A 114 -11.03 9.68 -25.09
C ARG A 114 -12.22 9.14 -25.90
N PRO A 115 -11.98 8.16 -26.80
CA PRO A 115 -13.07 7.44 -27.47
C PRO A 115 -14.04 6.81 -26.46
N ASP A 116 -15.20 6.38 -26.94
CA ASP A 116 -16.21 5.71 -26.09
C ASP A 116 -15.56 4.63 -25.19
N PRO A 117 -15.90 4.56 -23.89
CA PRO A 117 -15.32 3.58 -22.97
C PRO A 117 -15.47 2.11 -23.39
N SER A 118 -16.43 1.78 -24.26
CA SER A 118 -16.56 0.45 -24.87
C SER A 118 -15.46 0.15 -25.90
N ILE A 119 -14.82 1.19 -26.45
CA ILE A 119 -13.69 1.11 -27.39
C ILE A 119 -12.38 1.26 -26.63
N ASN A 120 -12.32 2.23 -25.71
CA ASN A 120 -11.15 2.47 -24.87
C ASN A 120 -11.49 2.19 -23.39
N VAL A 121 -11.07 1.02 -22.93
CA VAL A 121 -11.28 0.55 -21.55
C VAL A 121 -10.29 1.12 -20.54
N ASP A 122 -9.34 1.95 -20.98
CA ASP A 122 -8.33 2.56 -20.12
C ASP A 122 -9.00 3.42 -19.03
N SER A 123 -8.58 3.17 -17.79
CA SER A 123 -8.98 3.92 -16.61
C SER A 123 -8.29 5.28 -16.53
N PHE A 124 -8.71 6.12 -15.57
CA PHE A 124 -8.07 7.41 -15.36
C PHE A 124 -6.60 7.26 -14.93
N LEU A 125 -6.31 6.23 -14.15
CA LEU A 125 -4.96 5.88 -13.73
C LEU A 125 -4.10 5.37 -14.91
N ASP A 126 -4.70 4.69 -15.90
CA ASP A 126 -3.96 4.24 -17.10
C ASP A 126 -3.43 5.43 -17.92
N TYR A 127 -4.20 6.52 -18.01
CA TYR A 127 -3.75 7.76 -18.64
C TYR A 127 -2.61 8.43 -17.85
N ALA A 128 -2.69 8.44 -16.52
CA ALA A 128 -1.64 8.97 -15.65
C ALA A 128 -0.35 8.13 -15.73
N THR A 129 -0.47 6.80 -15.73
CA THR A 129 0.67 5.90 -15.85
C THR A 129 1.29 5.95 -17.25
N SER A 130 0.48 6.08 -18.31
CA SER A 130 0.94 6.32 -19.68
C SER A 130 1.77 7.61 -19.80
N GLN A 131 1.41 8.67 -19.07
CA GLN A 131 2.20 9.91 -19.03
C GLN A 131 3.62 9.67 -18.52
N VAL A 132 3.79 8.93 -17.42
CA VAL A 132 5.13 8.67 -16.85
C VAL A 132 5.93 7.62 -17.60
N GLN A 133 5.29 6.77 -18.42
CA GLN A 133 6.01 5.82 -19.29
C GLN A 133 6.92 6.52 -20.30
N GLN A 134 6.71 7.81 -20.58
CA GLN A 134 7.61 8.62 -21.39
C GLN A 134 9.03 8.73 -20.80
N MET A 135 9.21 8.46 -19.50
CA MET A 135 10.53 8.36 -18.86
C MET A 135 11.43 7.29 -19.50
N ARG A 136 10.85 6.23 -20.11
CA ARG A 136 11.64 5.18 -20.80
C ARG A 136 12.50 5.73 -21.92
N VAL A 137 12.07 6.84 -22.54
CA VAL A 137 12.81 7.47 -23.65
C VAL A 137 14.12 8.10 -23.16
N LEU A 138 14.24 8.40 -21.86
CA LEU A 138 15.41 9.05 -21.27
C LEU A 138 16.50 8.07 -20.80
N GLU A 139 16.27 6.76 -20.91
CA GLU A 139 17.21 5.73 -20.40
C GLU A 139 18.51 5.62 -21.22
N THR A 140 18.70 6.44 -22.25
CA THR A 140 19.77 6.26 -23.25
C THR A 140 21.02 7.13 -23.06
N THR A 141 21.11 7.98 -22.03
CA THR A 141 22.19 8.97 -21.91
C THR A 141 23.16 8.70 -20.76
N ASP A 142 24.45 8.81 -21.06
CA ASP A 142 25.59 8.45 -20.21
C ASP A 142 25.93 9.61 -19.26
N TYR A 143 25.17 9.76 -18.16
CA TYR A 143 25.37 10.83 -17.17
C TYR A 143 25.96 10.30 -15.86
N THR A 144 26.84 11.10 -15.25
CA THR A 144 27.57 10.77 -14.02
C THR A 144 26.77 11.02 -12.74
N ASP A 145 25.77 11.90 -12.74
CA ASP A 145 24.92 12.20 -11.57
C ASP A 145 23.49 11.66 -11.74
N ARG A 146 23.18 10.58 -11.03
CA ARG A 146 21.94 9.83 -11.16
C ARG A 146 20.76 10.46 -10.43
N GLU A 147 21.02 11.17 -9.33
CA GLU A 147 19.93 11.83 -8.61
C GLU A 147 19.40 12.98 -9.47
N ILE A 148 20.31 13.75 -10.07
CA ILE A 148 19.96 14.79 -11.04
C ILE A 148 19.14 14.20 -12.19
N MET A 149 19.59 13.10 -12.80
CA MET A 149 18.86 12.44 -13.88
C MET A 149 17.47 11.95 -13.45
N ALA A 150 17.35 11.39 -12.25
CA ALA A 150 16.06 10.94 -11.73
C ALA A 150 15.10 12.12 -11.53
N ARG A 151 15.59 13.25 -11.03
CA ARG A 151 14.83 14.50 -10.88
C ARG A 151 14.41 15.07 -12.23
N GLU A 152 15.33 15.16 -13.19
CA GLU A 152 15.06 15.63 -14.55
C GLU A 152 14.04 14.74 -15.26
N ALA A 153 14.17 13.42 -15.14
CA ALA A 153 13.23 12.47 -15.73
C ALA A 153 11.81 12.60 -15.15
N MET A 154 11.70 12.73 -13.83
CA MET A 154 10.42 12.98 -13.15
C MET A 154 9.84 14.36 -13.51
N ALA A 155 10.68 15.40 -13.59
CA ALA A 155 10.27 16.75 -13.98
C ALA A 155 9.74 16.79 -15.43
N LEU A 156 10.37 16.06 -16.36
CA LEU A 156 9.94 16.01 -17.76
C LEU A 156 8.52 15.45 -17.92
N VAL A 157 8.17 14.44 -17.13
CA VAL A 157 6.81 13.86 -17.14
C VAL A 157 5.85 14.59 -16.22
N GLY A 158 6.28 15.72 -15.65
CA GLY A 158 5.43 16.65 -14.93
C GLY A 158 5.22 16.34 -13.47
N LEU A 159 6.11 15.59 -12.81
CA LEU A 159 6.02 15.33 -11.37
C LEU A 159 6.65 16.47 -10.56
N THR A 160 6.00 16.84 -9.46
CA THR A 160 6.38 17.99 -8.61
C THR A 160 7.70 17.75 -7.88
N THR A 161 8.33 18.84 -7.43
CA THR A 161 9.54 18.76 -6.59
C THR A 161 9.29 18.02 -5.29
N ASP A 162 8.12 18.22 -4.66
CA ASP A 162 7.70 17.47 -3.47
C ASP A 162 7.67 15.96 -3.73
N PHE A 163 7.08 15.53 -4.85
CA PHE A 163 7.07 14.12 -5.24
C PHE A 163 8.50 13.58 -5.40
N GLN A 164 9.37 14.34 -6.06
CA GLN A 164 10.77 13.97 -6.25
C GLN A 164 11.52 13.85 -4.91
N ASP A 165 11.31 14.78 -3.98
CA ASP A 165 11.96 14.79 -2.67
C ASP A 165 11.49 13.64 -1.77
N ARG A 166 10.21 13.27 -1.86
CA ARG A 166 9.69 12.06 -1.21
C ARG A 166 10.36 10.80 -1.75
N MET A 167 10.52 10.71 -3.06
CA MET A 167 11.08 9.54 -3.75
C MET A 167 12.59 9.37 -3.55
N LEU A 168 13.35 10.47 -3.65
CA LEU A 168 14.82 10.46 -3.71
C LEU A 168 15.48 10.79 -2.37
N GLY A 169 14.74 10.70 -1.25
CA GLY A 169 15.27 10.98 0.08
C GLY A 169 16.54 10.16 0.37
N PRO A 170 17.66 10.79 0.79
CA PRO A 170 18.96 10.13 0.88
C PRO A 170 18.99 8.93 1.85
N ARG A 171 18.18 9.00 2.92
CA ARG A 171 17.99 7.90 3.89
C ARG A 171 17.50 6.60 3.24
N PHE A 172 16.72 6.71 2.17
CA PHE A 172 16.09 5.57 1.50
C PHE A 172 16.77 5.20 0.18
N LYS A 173 17.99 5.71 -0.06
CA LYS A 173 18.77 5.43 -1.27
C LYS A 173 18.94 3.95 -1.58
N THR A 174 19.14 3.15 -0.54
CA THR A 174 19.26 1.70 -0.66
C THR A 174 17.94 1.05 -1.04
N VAL A 175 16.81 1.54 -0.50
CA VAL A 175 15.46 1.01 -0.78
C VAL A 175 15.01 1.35 -2.20
N TYR A 176 15.04 2.63 -2.60
CA TYR A 176 14.64 2.94 -3.98
C TYR A 176 15.63 2.34 -5.00
N GLY A 177 16.86 2.04 -4.58
CA GLY A 177 17.81 1.26 -5.37
C GLY A 177 17.39 -0.19 -5.61
N THR A 178 16.37 -0.74 -4.97
CA THR A 178 16.00 -2.14 -5.18
C THR A 178 15.08 -2.37 -6.38
N GLU A 179 14.66 -1.31 -7.07
CA GLU A 179 13.95 -1.39 -8.35
C GLU A 179 14.37 -0.23 -9.27
N ASN A 180 13.82 -0.17 -10.48
CA ASN A 180 14.06 0.95 -11.40
C ASN A 180 13.19 2.17 -11.05
N LEU A 181 13.63 3.36 -11.48
CA LEU A 181 12.92 4.61 -11.18
C LEU A 181 11.46 4.59 -11.67
N LEU A 182 11.23 4.11 -12.90
CA LEU A 182 9.89 4.05 -13.49
C LEU A 182 8.96 3.16 -12.67
N PHE A 183 9.46 2.02 -12.18
CA PHE A 183 8.70 1.12 -11.31
C PHE A 183 8.22 1.87 -10.06
N TRP A 184 9.14 2.53 -9.34
CA TRP A 184 8.75 3.23 -8.12
C TRP A 184 7.83 4.43 -8.37
N VAL A 185 8.00 5.15 -9.48
CA VAL A 185 7.09 6.24 -9.87
C VAL A 185 5.69 5.68 -10.13
N LEU A 186 5.57 4.63 -10.96
CA LEU A 186 4.29 4.00 -11.27
C LEU A 186 3.60 3.46 -10.02
N ASP A 187 4.36 2.77 -9.16
CA ASP A 187 3.85 2.22 -7.93
C ASP A 187 3.37 3.32 -6.96
N THR A 188 4.13 4.40 -6.82
CA THR A 188 3.76 5.53 -5.95
C THR A 188 2.54 6.28 -6.45
N LEU A 189 2.41 6.48 -7.76
CA LEU A 189 1.19 7.06 -8.34
C LEU A 189 -0.02 6.16 -8.11
N LYS A 190 0.12 4.85 -8.30
CA LYS A 190 -0.95 3.87 -8.07
C LYS A 190 -1.38 3.87 -6.60
N VAL A 191 -0.45 3.76 -5.66
CA VAL A 191 -0.76 3.78 -4.22
C VAL A 191 -1.38 5.12 -3.80
N GLY A 192 -0.88 6.24 -4.32
CA GLY A 192 -1.46 7.56 -4.07
C GLY A 192 -2.90 7.68 -4.57
N TYR A 193 -3.19 7.15 -5.77
CA TYR A 193 -4.54 7.14 -6.33
C TYR A 193 -5.49 6.27 -5.52
N LEU A 194 -5.09 5.02 -5.21
CA LEU A 194 -5.87 4.11 -4.37
C LEU A 194 -6.13 4.69 -2.97
N ALA A 195 -5.18 5.46 -2.42
CA ALA A 195 -5.35 6.11 -1.13
C ALA A 195 -6.46 7.17 -1.20
N LEU A 196 -6.53 7.92 -2.30
CA LEU A 196 -7.60 8.89 -2.50
C LEU A 196 -8.97 8.21 -2.65
N GLU A 197 -9.06 7.11 -3.40
CA GLU A 197 -10.31 6.34 -3.55
C GLU A 197 -10.77 5.81 -2.18
N GLN A 198 -9.86 5.19 -1.42
CA GLN A 198 -10.17 4.70 -0.08
C GLN A 198 -10.63 5.84 0.85
N LEU A 199 -10.03 7.03 0.77
CA LEU A 199 -10.46 8.18 1.56
C LEU A 199 -11.86 8.65 1.17
N HIS A 200 -12.19 8.66 -0.12
CA HIS A 200 -13.55 8.96 -0.59
C HIS A 200 -14.57 7.95 -0.06
N ASP A 201 -14.27 6.66 -0.17
CA ASP A 201 -15.16 5.59 0.32
C ASP A 201 -15.39 5.68 1.83
N ARG A 202 -14.32 5.92 2.61
CA ARG A 202 -14.41 6.13 4.07
C ARG A 202 -15.32 7.30 4.44
N LEU A 203 -15.21 8.42 3.72
CA LEU A 203 -16.06 9.59 3.93
C LEU A 203 -17.53 9.29 3.59
N LYS A 204 -17.78 8.59 2.48
CA LYS A 204 -19.14 8.15 2.10
C LYS A 204 -19.74 7.22 3.13
N ASP A 205 -18.97 6.25 3.62
CA ASP A 205 -19.41 5.35 4.67
C ASP A 205 -19.70 6.07 5.97
N ARG A 206 -18.91 7.11 6.31
CA ARG A 206 -19.27 7.93 7.46
C ARG A 206 -20.62 8.60 7.29
N VAL A 207 -20.91 9.18 6.14
CA VAL A 207 -22.20 9.86 5.93
C VAL A 207 -23.34 8.88 6.18
N ARG A 208 -23.26 7.67 5.63
CA ARG A 208 -24.27 6.61 5.87
C ARG A 208 -24.47 6.34 7.37
N ILE A 209 -23.39 6.34 8.15
CA ILE A 209 -23.43 6.16 9.60
C ILE A 209 -24.07 7.36 10.31
N ILE A 210 -23.74 8.59 9.92
CA ILE A 210 -24.34 9.82 10.49
C ILE A 210 -25.85 9.83 10.23
N GLU A 211 -26.27 9.54 8.99
CA GLU A 211 -27.68 9.48 8.62
C GLU A 211 -28.43 8.39 9.38
N ALA A 212 -27.85 7.19 9.52
CA ALA A 212 -28.45 6.11 10.29
C ALA A 212 -28.66 6.51 11.75
N LYS A 213 -27.68 7.17 12.38
CA LYS A 213 -27.80 7.72 13.74
C LYS A 213 -28.90 8.78 13.84
N GLY A 214 -28.99 9.67 12.85
CA GLY A 214 -30.06 10.68 12.76
C GLY A 214 -31.46 10.05 12.71
N LYS A 215 -31.66 9.03 11.87
CA LYS A 215 -32.92 8.28 11.75
C LYS A 215 -33.32 7.58 13.05
N VAL A 216 -32.35 6.99 13.77
CA VAL A 216 -32.60 6.35 15.08
C VAL A 216 -33.01 7.39 16.13
N LYS A 217 -32.36 8.56 16.16
CA LYS A 217 -32.70 9.64 17.10
C LYS A 217 -34.10 10.20 16.82
N ALA A 218 -34.46 10.43 15.55
CA ALA A 218 -35.79 10.90 15.16
C ALA A 218 -36.91 9.91 15.56
N LYS A 219 -36.70 8.60 15.33
CA LYS A 219 -37.66 7.56 15.75
C LYS A 219 -37.86 7.52 17.27
N ARG A 220 -36.79 7.73 18.05
CA ARG A 220 -36.88 7.79 19.52
C ARG A 220 -37.66 9.02 20.01
N ALA A 221 -37.46 10.18 19.38
CA ALA A 221 -38.21 11.39 19.69
C ALA A 221 -39.72 11.22 19.43
N LEU A 222 -40.08 10.65 18.27
CA LEU A 222 -41.49 10.41 17.92
C LEU A 222 -42.19 9.41 18.86
N LYS A 223 -41.47 8.38 19.32
CA LYS A 223 -42.01 7.39 20.27
C LYS A 223 -42.21 7.98 21.67
N GLN A 224 -41.41 8.98 22.04
CA GLN A 224 -41.52 9.64 23.33
C GLN A 224 -42.71 10.60 23.41
N GLU A 225 -43.08 11.26 22.30
CA GLU A 225 -44.26 12.13 22.23
C GLU A 225 -45.58 11.34 22.28
N ASN A 226 -45.63 10.13 21.73
CA ASN A 226 -46.86 9.31 21.70
C ASN A 226 -47.13 8.49 22.96
N SER A 227 -46.25 8.50 23.98
CA SER A 227 -46.37 7.68 25.20
C SER A 227 -46.78 8.47 26.47
N SER A 228 -47.39 9.64 26.33
CA SER A 228 -47.63 10.59 27.43
C SER A 228 -48.77 10.26 28.41
N ASN A 229 -49.40 9.07 28.40
CA ASN A 229 -50.55 8.77 29.28
C ASN A 229 -50.54 7.41 30.03
N GLY A 230 -49.37 6.91 30.48
CA GLY A 230 -49.29 5.67 31.27
C GLY A 230 -48.44 5.77 32.53
N PRO A 231 -48.96 5.46 33.75
CA PRO A 231 -48.16 5.46 34.97
C PRO A 231 -47.15 4.31 35.00
N SER A 232 -45.94 4.66 35.43
CA SER A 232 -44.68 3.91 35.50
C SER A 232 -44.74 2.46 35.98
N GLN A 233 -44.06 1.58 35.25
CA GLN A 233 -43.23 0.53 35.84
C GLN A 233 -41.83 0.56 35.22
N ALA A 234 -40.83 0.73 36.08
CA ALA A 234 -39.43 0.88 35.74
C ALA A 234 -38.81 -0.48 35.36
N ALA A 235 -38.52 -0.66 34.07
CA ALA A 235 -37.59 -1.69 33.61
C ALA A 235 -36.59 -1.02 32.66
N LEU A 236 -35.33 -0.93 33.09
CA LEU A 236 -34.21 -0.42 32.30
C LEU A 236 -33.96 -1.36 31.11
N PRO A 237 -34.15 -0.95 29.84
CA PRO A 237 -33.68 -1.73 28.72
C PRO A 237 -32.21 -1.39 28.48
N GLN A 238 -31.30 -2.28 28.90
CA GLN A 238 -29.94 -2.30 28.39
C GLN A 238 -29.95 -2.81 26.94
N THR A 239 -30.28 -1.94 25.99
CA THR A 239 -30.09 -2.25 24.57
C THR A 239 -28.72 -1.71 24.15
N THR A 240 -27.69 -2.54 24.32
CA THR A 240 -26.35 -2.29 23.80
C THR A 240 -26.37 -2.45 22.28
N ALA A 241 -26.59 -1.36 21.55
CA ALA A 241 -26.42 -1.34 20.11
C ALA A 241 -24.92 -1.33 19.80
N THR A 242 -24.32 -2.51 19.67
CA THR A 242 -22.92 -2.68 19.28
C THR A 242 -22.79 -2.37 17.79
N VAL A 243 -22.51 -1.11 17.45
CA VAL A 243 -22.09 -0.74 16.09
C VAL A 243 -20.64 -1.19 15.94
N SER A 244 -20.44 -2.42 15.46
CA SER A 244 -19.11 -2.90 15.07
C SER A 244 -18.74 -2.24 13.73
N GLN A 245 -17.97 -1.15 13.77
CA GLN A 245 -17.17 -0.82 12.59
C GLN A 245 -16.15 -1.94 12.45
N THR A 246 -16.31 -2.72 11.38
CA THR A 246 -15.42 -3.83 11.08
C THR A 246 -14.22 -3.30 10.31
N PRO A 247 -13.02 -3.88 10.47
CA PRO A 247 -11.81 -3.56 9.69
C PRO A 247 -11.91 -3.86 8.17
N LYS A 248 -13.11 -3.71 7.58
CA LYS A 248 -13.38 -3.90 6.14
C LYS A 248 -12.45 -3.05 5.27
N ASP A 249 -12.07 -1.87 5.74
CA ASP A 249 -11.16 -0.94 5.05
C ASP A 249 -9.79 -1.56 4.73
N HIS A 250 -9.40 -2.63 5.41
CA HIS A 250 -8.11 -3.30 5.24
C HIS A 250 -8.23 -4.68 4.60
N SER A 251 -9.39 -5.03 4.05
CA SER A 251 -9.65 -6.38 3.50
C SER A 251 -9.44 -7.50 4.53
N LEU A 252 -9.55 -7.13 5.81
CA LEU A 252 -9.16 -7.91 6.96
C LEU A 252 -10.43 -8.51 7.61
N PRO A 253 -10.60 -9.85 7.63
CA PRO A 253 -11.82 -10.49 8.14
C PRO A 253 -11.99 -10.22 9.64
N ALA A 254 -13.01 -9.44 9.99
CA ALA A 254 -13.24 -8.95 11.34
C ALA A 254 -13.43 -10.07 12.40
N ASN A 255 -13.92 -11.23 11.96
CA ASN A 255 -14.12 -12.42 12.78
C ASN A 255 -12.83 -13.21 13.06
N LEU A 256 -11.75 -12.94 12.32
CA LEU A 256 -10.49 -13.69 12.41
C LEU A 256 -9.33 -12.86 12.95
N ILE A 257 -9.59 -11.64 13.45
CA ILE A 257 -8.55 -10.71 13.88
C ILE A 257 -8.68 -10.38 15.35
N SER A 258 -7.60 -10.60 16.10
CA SER A 258 -7.43 -10.02 17.44
C SER A 258 -6.61 -8.73 17.37
N ILE A 259 -7.02 -7.73 18.14
CA ILE A 259 -6.22 -6.51 18.34
C ILE A 259 -5.36 -6.71 19.57
N GLU A 260 -4.04 -6.62 19.41
CA GLU A 260 -3.07 -6.87 20.47
C GLU A 260 -2.10 -5.70 20.65
N THR A 261 -1.71 -5.43 21.90
CA THR A 261 -0.72 -4.38 22.22
C THR A 261 0.71 -4.81 21.82
N GLY A 262 0.93 -6.11 21.65
CA GLY A 262 2.18 -6.69 21.18
C GLY A 262 2.18 -8.20 21.40
N PRO A 263 2.24 -9.01 20.33
CA PRO A 263 2.26 -10.46 20.48
C PRO A 263 3.60 -10.92 21.02
N ALA A 264 3.57 -11.93 21.88
CA ALA A 264 4.78 -12.65 22.25
C ALA A 264 5.47 -13.18 20.98
N LEU A 265 6.81 -13.17 20.97
CA LEU A 265 7.55 -13.86 19.92
C LEU A 265 7.40 -15.36 20.13
N PRO A 266 7.10 -16.13 19.07
CA PRO A 266 7.05 -17.58 19.17
C PRO A 266 8.43 -18.13 19.53
N SER A 267 8.48 -19.37 20.03
CA SER A 267 9.74 -20.04 20.32
C SER A 267 10.61 -20.11 19.05
N PRO A 268 11.86 -19.62 19.08
CA PRO A 268 12.76 -19.69 17.93
C PRO A 268 13.20 -21.12 17.60
N LEU A 269 12.94 -22.08 18.50
CA LEU A 269 13.18 -23.50 18.26
C LEU A 269 12.08 -24.14 17.41
N GLU A 270 10.89 -23.54 17.37
CA GLU A 270 9.72 -24.10 16.68
C GLU A 270 9.40 -23.35 15.38
N TYR A 271 9.67 -22.03 15.35
CA TYR A 271 9.31 -21.16 14.24
C TYR A 271 10.46 -20.29 13.77
N MET A 272 10.53 -20.10 12.45
CA MET A 272 11.27 -19.03 11.81
C MET A 272 10.37 -17.82 11.64
N VAL A 273 10.80 -16.66 12.14
CA VAL A 273 10.05 -15.41 11.99
C VAL A 273 10.54 -14.67 10.75
N LEU A 274 9.61 -14.36 9.85
CA LEU A 274 9.88 -13.63 8.62
C LEU A 274 9.01 -12.37 8.54
N TYR A 275 9.56 -11.33 7.92
CA TYR A 275 8.96 -10.01 7.83
C TYR A 275 8.86 -9.55 6.38
N LYS A 276 7.79 -8.82 6.08
CA LYS A 276 7.62 -8.06 4.85
C LYS A 276 6.93 -6.74 5.19
N ALA A 277 7.30 -5.68 4.49
CA ALA A 277 6.65 -4.38 4.66
C ALA A 277 6.14 -3.86 3.33
N THR A 278 5.06 -3.10 3.40
CA THR A 278 4.30 -2.64 2.23
C THR A 278 3.35 -1.51 2.66
N ALA A 279 2.88 -0.70 1.71
CA ALA A 279 1.71 0.13 1.93
C ALA A 279 0.45 -0.76 1.97
N ALA A 280 -0.50 -0.44 2.84
CA ALA A 280 -1.72 -1.25 3.03
C ALA A 280 -2.46 -1.49 1.69
N LEU A 281 -2.45 -0.48 0.82
CA LEU A 281 -3.16 -0.50 -0.47
C LEU A 281 -2.44 -1.31 -1.56
N GLU A 282 -1.15 -1.64 -1.38
CA GLU A 282 -0.44 -2.56 -2.29
C GLU A 282 -0.92 -4.00 -2.11
N MET A 283 -1.48 -4.34 -0.94
CA MET A 283 -2.10 -5.65 -0.65
C MET A 283 -3.47 -5.81 -1.35
N GLY A 284 -3.88 -4.85 -2.17
CA GLY A 284 -5.11 -4.92 -2.96
C GLY A 284 -6.40 -4.79 -2.13
N GLY A 285 -7.52 -4.66 -2.84
CA GLY A 285 -8.86 -4.58 -2.26
C GLY A 285 -9.53 -5.93 -1.99
N ASN A 286 -8.89 -7.03 -2.36
CA ASN A 286 -9.42 -8.37 -2.13
C ASN A 286 -9.02 -8.85 -0.73
N SER A 287 -9.89 -9.64 -0.09
CA SER A 287 -9.51 -10.33 1.13
C SER A 287 -8.42 -11.35 0.81
N TRP A 288 -7.32 -11.28 1.55
CA TRP A 288 -6.16 -12.17 1.40
C TRP A 288 -6.03 -13.16 2.55
N ILE A 289 -7.01 -13.14 3.47
CA ILE A 289 -7.23 -14.16 4.49
C ILE A 289 -8.64 -14.64 4.28
N ASP A 290 -8.79 -15.88 3.82
CA ASP A 290 -10.08 -16.49 3.56
C ASP A 290 -10.89 -16.65 4.86
N ASP A 291 -12.19 -16.93 4.74
CA ASP A 291 -13.08 -17.11 5.90
C ASP A 291 -12.66 -18.29 6.79
N ASP A 292 -11.88 -19.23 6.25
CA ASP A 292 -11.27 -20.31 7.01
C ASP A 292 -9.92 -19.93 7.63
N GLY A 293 -9.37 -18.76 7.33
CA GLY A 293 -8.08 -18.29 7.84
C GLY A 293 -6.87 -18.70 7.00
N ILE A 294 -7.07 -19.37 5.86
CA ILE A 294 -6.00 -19.62 4.89
C ILE A 294 -5.58 -18.28 4.27
N VAL A 295 -4.27 -18.14 4.07
CA VAL A 295 -3.67 -16.91 3.55
C VAL A 295 -3.47 -17.06 2.05
N ASP A 296 -4.08 -16.19 1.26
CA ASP A 296 -3.73 -16.05 -0.15
C ASP A 296 -2.38 -15.33 -0.26
N MET A 297 -1.33 -16.15 -0.41
CA MET A 297 0.03 -15.65 -0.52
C MET A 297 0.24 -14.82 -1.78
N ASN A 298 -0.54 -15.01 -2.86
CA ASN A 298 -0.36 -14.31 -4.15
C ASN A 298 -0.45 -12.80 -4.01
N VAL A 299 -1.25 -12.32 -3.06
CA VAL A 299 -1.40 -10.91 -2.72
C VAL A 299 -0.09 -10.29 -2.23
N MET A 300 0.79 -11.10 -1.64
CA MET A 300 2.12 -10.70 -1.17
C MET A 300 3.24 -11.10 -2.16
N SER A 301 2.93 -11.38 -3.41
CA SER A 301 3.96 -11.69 -4.42
C SER A 301 4.79 -10.45 -4.78
N SER A 302 6.03 -10.69 -5.18
CA SER A 302 6.89 -9.72 -5.82
C SER A 302 6.92 -9.98 -7.31
N VAL A 303 6.82 -8.93 -8.12
CA VAL A 303 6.84 -9.03 -9.58
C VAL A 303 8.22 -9.50 -10.09
N PRO A 304 8.29 -10.09 -11.30
CA PRO A 304 9.57 -10.47 -11.91
C PRO A 304 10.50 -9.27 -12.11
N GLY A 305 11.82 -9.52 -12.02
CA GLY A 305 12.86 -8.49 -12.10
C GLY A 305 13.55 -8.17 -10.77
N GLY A 306 13.19 -8.89 -9.70
CA GLY A 306 13.86 -8.83 -8.40
C GLY A 306 15.22 -9.54 -8.39
N ASP A 307 15.80 -9.70 -7.20
CA ASP A 307 17.15 -10.27 -7.03
C ASP A 307 17.25 -11.75 -7.40
N PHE A 308 16.18 -12.51 -7.14
CA PHE A 308 16.15 -13.96 -7.31
C PHE A 308 15.03 -14.43 -8.24
N SER A 309 14.51 -13.53 -9.09
CA SER A 309 13.53 -13.92 -10.11
C SER A 309 13.64 -13.06 -11.38
N TYR A 310 14.01 -13.71 -12.47
CA TYR A 310 14.10 -13.06 -13.78
C TYR A 310 12.77 -13.04 -14.55
N ARG A 311 11.84 -13.96 -14.27
CA ARG A 311 10.58 -14.09 -15.04
C ARG A 311 9.34 -14.47 -14.24
N SER A 312 9.49 -15.02 -13.04
CA SER A 312 8.37 -15.56 -12.27
C SER A 312 8.00 -14.63 -11.12
N MET A 313 6.74 -14.67 -10.69
CA MET A 313 6.39 -14.08 -9.40
C MET A 313 6.99 -14.94 -8.29
N VAL A 314 7.50 -14.29 -7.24
CA VAL A 314 8.13 -14.97 -6.10
C VAL A 314 7.76 -14.26 -4.80
N HIS A 315 7.91 -14.93 -3.65
CA HIS A 315 7.61 -14.33 -2.34
C HIS A 315 8.90 -14.10 -1.57
N GLY A 316 9.39 -12.85 -1.63
CA GLY A 316 10.54 -12.40 -0.84
C GLY A 316 10.13 -11.93 0.55
N TRP A 317 10.80 -12.47 1.56
CA TRP A 317 10.67 -12.10 2.97
C TRP A 317 12.05 -11.84 3.58
N THR A 318 12.16 -11.08 4.67
CA THR A 318 13.43 -10.93 5.39
C THR A 318 13.30 -11.44 6.83
N PRO A 319 14.32 -12.12 7.39
CA PRO A 319 14.35 -12.42 8.83
C PRO A 319 14.65 -11.17 9.68
N GLU A 320 15.10 -10.07 9.08
CA GLU A 320 15.48 -8.85 9.79
C GLU A 320 14.32 -7.86 9.87
N ARG A 321 13.72 -7.74 11.07
CA ARG A 321 12.64 -6.76 11.31
C ARG A 321 13.02 -5.34 10.89
N GLU A 322 14.25 -4.92 11.15
CA GLU A 322 14.72 -3.56 10.85
C GLU A 322 14.85 -3.29 9.36
N VAL A 323 15.13 -4.32 8.55
CA VAL A 323 15.08 -4.20 7.09
C VAL A 323 13.64 -4.02 6.63
N ALA A 324 12.70 -4.83 7.11
CA ALA A 324 11.29 -4.62 6.81
C ALA A 324 10.80 -3.23 7.25
N LYS A 325 11.21 -2.76 8.43
CA LYS A 325 10.87 -1.41 8.93
C LYS A 325 11.41 -0.30 8.03
N LEU A 326 12.61 -0.45 7.47
CA LEU A 326 13.17 0.49 6.50
C LEU A 326 12.29 0.59 5.24
N TYR A 327 11.82 -0.54 4.71
CA TYR A 327 10.87 -0.55 3.59
C TYR A 327 9.52 0.10 3.95
N ARG A 328 9.00 -0.17 5.16
CA ARG A 328 7.78 0.46 5.67
C ARG A 328 7.90 1.98 5.74
N GLU A 329 9.01 2.49 6.28
CA GLU A 329 9.30 3.93 6.36
C GLU A 329 9.38 4.57 4.98
N TRP A 330 9.99 3.90 4.02
CA TRP A 330 10.03 4.36 2.64
C TRP A 330 8.64 4.39 1.99
N ALA A 331 7.81 3.35 2.21
CA ALA A 331 6.42 3.33 1.76
C ALA A 331 5.59 4.47 2.36
N GLN A 332 5.79 4.79 3.64
CA GLN A 332 5.13 5.90 4.32
C GLN A 332 5.56 7.24 3.74
N ARG A 333 6.86 7.41 3.45
CA ARG A 333 7.39 8.65 2.88
C ARG A 333 6.83 8.93 1.49
N ARG A 334 6.80 7.93 0.61
CA ARG A 334 6.35 8.11 -0.77
C ARG A 334 4.82 8.30 -0.87
N CYS A 335 4.04 7.71 0.04
CA CYS A 335 2.60 7.92 0.13
C CYS A 335 2.16 8.22 1.57
N PRO A 336 2.16 9.50 2.00
CA PRO A 336 1.80 9.88 3.38
C PRO A 336 0.30 9.70 3.69
N TYR A 337 -0.51 9.43 2.68
CA TYR A 337 -1.96 9.24 2.79
C TYR A 337 -2.36 7.78 2.95
N SER A 338 -1.43 6.84 2.74
CA SER A 338 -1.66 5.41 2.94
C SER A 338 -1.12 4.97 4.28
N GLU A 339 -1.86 4.11 4.96
CA GLU A 339 -1.32 3.33 6.06
C GLU A 339 -0.22 2.39 5.54
N THR A 340 0.70 2.01 6.43
CA THR A 340 1.81 1.11 6.09
C THR A 340 1.89 -0.04 7.06
N TRP A 341 2.25 -1.21 6.56
CA TRP A 341 2.24 -2.45 7.32
C TRP A 341 3.65 -3.02 7.46
N VAL A 342 3.92 -3.63 8.60
CA VAL A 342 4.95 -4.67 8.73
C VAL A 342 4.21 -5.96 9.05
N VAL A 343 4.17 -6.84 8.06
CA VAL A 343 3.60 -8.18 8.17
C VAL A 343 4.69 -9.12 8.70
N ARG A 344 4.40 -9.80 9.79
CA ARG A 344 5.24 -10.83 10.40
C ARG A 344 4.53 -12.17 10.30
N ILE A 345 5.20 -13.17 9.73
CA ILE A 345 4.72 -14.55 9.68
C ILE A 345 5.63 -15.43 10.52
N CYS A 346 5.06 -16.44 11.18
CA CYS A 346 5.82 -17.44 11.93
C CYS A 346 5.72 -18.76 11.17
N VAL A 347 6.82 -19.17 10.55
CA VAL A 347 6.88 -20.35 9.68
C VAL A 347 7.42 -21.53 10.46
N PRO A 348 6.72 -22.68 10.54
CA PRO A 348 7.25 -23.85 11.24
C PRO A 348 8.63 -24.26 10.72
N ILE A 349 9.58 -24.51 11.62
CA ILE A 349 10.92 -24.97 11.24
C ILE A 349 10.86 -26.32 10.51
N THR A 350 9.88 -27.16 10.83
CA THR A 350 9.60 -28.41 10.11
C THR A 350 9.28 -28.17 8.63
N LEU A 351 8.50 -27.13 8.31
CA LEU A 351 8.24 -26.72 6.93
C LEU A 351 9.52 -26.22 6.27
N ILE A 352 10.25 -25.29 6.90
CA ILE A 352 11.51 -24.74 6.35
C ILE A 352 12.51 -25.86 6.03
N ASN A 353 12.70 -26.81 6.94
CA ASN A 353 13.63 -27.93 6.76
C ASN A 353 13.15 -28.93 5.70
N SER A 354 11.85 -28.96 5.39
CA SER A 354 11.30 -29.83 4.33
C SER A 354 11.47 -29.25 2.92
N ILE A 355 11.81 -27.97 2.80
CA ILE A 355 11.92 -27.28 1.51
C ILE A 355 13.35 -27.44 0.97
N PRO A 356 13.53 -27.93 -0.29
CA PRO A 356 14.82 -27.87 -0.96
C PRO A 356 15.34 -26.42 -0.99
N THR A 357 16.43 -26.19 -0.26
CA THR A 357 16.95 -24.85 0.03
C THR A 357 18.34 -24.69 -0.55
N THR A 358 18.63 -23.52 -1.10
CA THR A 358 19.99 -23.11 -1.45
C THR A 358 20.31 -21.74 -0.88
N GLU A 359 21.58 -21.51 -0.67
CA GLU A 359 22.10 -20.21 -0.26
C GLU A 359 22.87 -19.59 -1.42
N LEU A 360 22.63 -18.30 -1.65
CA LEU A 360 23.31 -17.51 -2.65
C LEU A 360 23.68 -16.16 -2.00
N TRP A 361 24.75 -16.20 -1.22
CA TRP A 361 25.31 -15.04 -0.54
C TRP A 361 26.17 -14.20 -1.49
N PHE A 362 26.45 -12.95 -1.10
CA PHE A 362 27.30 -12.03 -1.87
C PHE A 362 28.64 -12.71 -2.23
N SER A 363 28.78 -13.01 -3.52
CA SER A 363 29.82 -13.86 -4.10
C SER A 363 29.82 -13.66 -5.62
N PRO A 364 30.81 -14.18 -6.36
CA PRO A 364 30.81 -14.08 -7.82
C PRO A 364 29.53 -14.63 -8.48
N ASP A 365 28.99 -15.73 -7.96
CA ASP A 365 27.77 -16.35 -8.47
C ASP A 365 26.53 -15.52 -8.15
N TRP A 366 26.42 -14.96 -6.94
CA TRP A 366 25.34 -14.02 -6.61
C TRP A 366 25.35 -12.80 -7.53
N LYS A 367 26.52 -12.20 -7.76
CA LYS A 367 26.66 -11.02 -8.64
C LYS A 367 26.16 -11.33 -10.06
N GLU A 368 26.56 -12.48 -10.61
CA GLU A 368 26.13 -12.90 -11.94
C GLU A 368 24.62 -13.21 -11.97
N PHE A 369 24.11 -13.95 -11.00
CA PHE A 369 22.70 -14.34 -10.97
C PHE A 369 21.75 -13.15 -10.80
N VAL A 370 22.03 -12.26 -9.84
CA VAL A 370 21.28 -11.01 -9.64
C VAL A 370 21.33 -10.16 -10.90
N TRP A 371 22.49 -10.05 -11.55
CA TRP A 371 22.62 -9.31 -12.81
C TRP A 371 21.69 -9.81 -13.92
N TYR A 372 21.56 -11.14 -14.07
CA TYR A 372 20.60 -11.72 -15.01
C TYR A 372 19.14 -11.47 -14.58
N CYS A 373 18.82 -11.64 -13.29
CA CYS A 373 17.47 -11.44 -12.76
C CYS A 373 16.97 -10.01 -12.93
N ARG A 374 17.78 -9.01 -12.57
CA ARG A 374 17.45 -7.59 -12.73
C ARG A 374 17.26 -7.18 -14.19
N ARG A 375 17.86 -7.90 -15.13
CA ARG A 375 17.70 -7.69 -16.58
C ARG A 375 16.51 -8.44 -17.17
N LYS A 376 15.78 -9.21 -16.35
CA LYS A 376 14.73 -10.14 -16.80
C LYS A 376 15.23 -11.08 -17.90
N ARG A 377 16.50 -11.50 -17.79
CA ARG A 377 17.16 -12.40 -18.74
C ARG A 377 17.41 -13.75 -18.09
N ARG A 378 17.31 -14.81 -18.89
CA ARG A 378 17.60 -16.16 -18.45
C ARG A 378 19.05 -16.28 -17.96
N PRO A 379 19.30 -16.72 -16.71
CA PRO A 379 20.64 -16.99 -16.21
C PRO A 379 21.35 -18.14 -16.97
N PRO A 380 22.68 -18.22 -16.93
CA PRO A 380 23.47 -19.31 -17.50
C PRO A 380 23.06 -20.69 -16.94
N GLU A 381 23.38 -21.75 -17.69
CA GLU A 381 22.98 -23.12 -17.37
C GLU A 381 23.42 -23.59 -15.98
N LYS A 382 24.55 -23.09 -15.47
CA LYS A 382 25.00 -23.40 -14.09
C LYS A 382 23.97 -23.03 -13.03
N PHE A 383 23.06 -22.09 -13.31
CA PHE A 383 21.97 -21.68 -12.43
C PHE A 383 20.62 -22.31 -12.79
N ASN A 384 20.56 -23.30 -13.69
CA ASN A 384 19.30 -23.97 -14.04
C ASN A 384 18.61 -24.57 -12.80
N TYR A 385 19.36 -24.97 -11.77
CA TYR A 385 18.79 -25.46 -10.52
C TYR A 385 17.99 -24.39 -9.74
N LEU A 386 18.25 -23.11 -9.99
CA LEU A 386 17.52 -21.96 -9.42
C LEU A 386 16.33 -21.53 -10.26
N ASP A 387 16.14 -22.10 -11.45
CA ASP A 387 15.04 -21.71 -12.33
C ASP A 387 13.69 -22.14 -11.71
N PRO A 388 12.75 -21.21 -11.48
CA PRO A 388 11.44 -21.54 -10.93
C PRO A 388 10.67 -22.60 -11.76
N GLU A 389 10.93 -22.70 -13.07
CA GLU A 389 10.29 -23.71 -13.92
C GLU A 389 10.84 -25.12 -13.69
N ASN A 390 12.10 -25.26 -13.28
CA ASN A 390 12.69 -26.55 -12.97
C ASN A 390 12.22 -27.08 -11.61
N ARG A 391 11.63 -26.22 -10.77
CA ARG A 391 11.04 -26.55 -9.45
C ARG A 391 11.97 -27.38 -8.55
N ALA A 392 13.28 -27.22 -8.70
CA ALA A 392 14.28 -28.01 -7.96
C ALA A 392 14.56 -27.40 -6.57
N ILE A 393 14.61 -26.07 -6.50
CA ILE A 393 14.81 -25.31 -5.27
C ILE A 393 13.53 -24.55 -4.95
N GLY A 394 13.00 -24.76 -3.74
CA GLY A 394 11.79 -24.12 -3.24
C GLY A 394 12.03 -22.88 -2.40
N LEU A 395 13.24 -22.74 -1.85
CA LEU A 395 13.65 -21.60 -1.03
C LEU A 395 15.08 -21.17 -1.39
N ILE A 396 15.24 -19.91 -1.77
CA ILE A 396 16.55 -19.27 -1.96
C ILE A 396 16.77 -18.31 -0.80
N LYS A 397 17.89 -18.46 -0.09
CA LYS A 397 18.37 -17.49 0.91
C LYS A 397 19.52 -16.69 0.32
N GLY A 398 19.49 -15.37 0.41
CA GLY A 398 20.57 -14.57 -0.14
C GLY A 398 20.52 -13.11 0.29
N HIS A 399 21.55 -12.35 -0.08
CA HIS A 399 21.58 -10.92 0.21
C HIS A 399 20.66 -10.13 -0.72
N ILE A 400 20.11 -9.04 -0.20
CA ILE A 400 19.28 -8.10 -0.95
C ILE A 400 20.17 -7.16 -1.75
N SER A 401 19.95 -7.06 -3.05
CA SER A 401 20.72 -6.12 -3.88
C SER A 401 20.14 -4.71 -3.79
N THR A 402 21.03 -3.74 -3.61
CA THR A 402 20.72 -2.31 -3.62
C THR A 402 21.49 -1.63 -4.73
N ASN A 403 20.84 -1.40 -5.85
CA ASN A 403 21.21 -0.43 -6.87
C ASN A 403 20.23 -0.62 -8.02
N MET A 404 19.75 0.49 -8.57
CA MET A 404 18.57 0.45 -9.45
C MET A 404 18.76 -0.63 -10.50
N ALA A 405 17.73 -1.44 -10.76
CA ALA A 405 17.78 -2.53 -11.74
C ALA A 405 18.35 -2.05 -13.09
N GLN A 406 18.09 -0.79 -13.45
CA GLN A 406 18.70 -0.09 -14.59
C GLN A 406 20.23 -0.05 -14.52
N GLN A 407 20.85 0.31 -13.39
CA GLN A 407 22.31 0.34 -13.27
C GLN A 407 22.90 -1.04 -13.51
N VAL A 408 22.35 -2.05 -12.81
CA VAL A 408 22.75 -3.44 -12.97
C VAL A 408 22.58 -3.87 -14.43
N ALA A 409 21.51 -3.43 -15.08
CA ALA A 409 21.28 -3.69 -16.49
C ALA A 409 22.32 -3.05 -17.44
N HIS A 410 22.97 -1.94 -17.07
CA HIS A 410 24.00 -1.32 -17.93
C HIS A 410 25.39 -1.90 -17.72
N ILE A 411 25.63 -2.67 -16.65
CA ILE A 411 26.90 -3.34 -16.42
C ILE A 411 27.13 -4.37 -17.53
N ARG A 412 28.23 -4.24 -18.27
CA ARG A 412 28.63 -5.23 -19.27
C ARG A 412 28.94 -6.54 -18.57
N LYS A 413 28.62 -7.68 -19.19
CA LYS A 413 28.85 -9.00 -18.58
C LYS A 413 30.29 -9.19 -18.08
N ALA A 414 31.28 -8.71 -18.84
CA ALA A 414 32.69 -8.81 -18.47
C ALA A 414 33.06 -7.99 -17.21
N ASP A 415 32.29 -6.95 -16.88
CA ASP A 415 32.55 -6.03 -15.78
C ASP A 415 31.71 -6.35 -14.52
N VAL A 416 30.82 -7.35 -14.58
CA VAL A 416 29.92 -7.72 -13.46
C VAL A 416 30.69 -7.93 -12.15
N GLN A 417 31.82 -8.62 -12.23
CA GLN A 417 32.59 -8.98 -11.04
C GLN A 417 33.34 -7.79 -10.42
N SER A 418 33.80 -6.86 -11.25
CA SER A 418 34.56 -5.67 -10.82
C SER A 418 33.65 -4.50 -10.44
N THR A 419 32.48 -4.37 -11.07
CA THR A 419 31.54 -3.26 -10.82
C THR A 419 30.58 -3.53 -9.67
N ILE A 420 30.04 -4.74 -9.54
CA ILE A 420 29.13 -5.06 -8.43
C ILE A 420 29.97 -5.27 -7.16
N SER A 421 30.08 -4.22 -6.35
CA SER A 421 30.81 -4.20 -5.08
C SER A 421 29.90 -4.50 -3.88
N ASP A 422 30.45 -4.46 -2.67
CA ASP A 422 29.71 -4.59 -1.41
C ASP A 422 28.64 -3.49 -1.24
N ASP A 423 28.81 -2.33 -1.88
CA ASP A 423 27.82 -1.24 -1.87
C ASP A 423 26.54 -1.57 -2.66
N PHE A 424 26.56 -2.67 -3.42
CA PHE A 424 25.37 -3.20 -4.10
C PHE A 424 24.53 -4.10 -3.19
N VAL A 425 24.84 -4.16 -1.89
CA VAL A 425 24.11 -4.98 -0.92
C VAL A 425 23.43 -4.07 0.11
N LEU A 426 22.15 -4.34 0.37
CA LEU A 426 21.40 -3.63 1.41
C LEU A 426 22.08 -3.85 2.75
N ARG A 427 22.23 -2.79 3.54
CA ARG A 427 22.68 -2.92 4.93
C ARG A 427 21.51 -2.78 5.87
N ASN A 428 21.48 -3.65 6.87
CA ASN A 428 20.59 -3.49 8.01
C ASN A 428 20.92 -2.13 8.69
N PRO A 429 19.93 -1.24 8.86
CA PRO A 429 20.18 0.12 9.31
C PRO A 429 20.68 0.21 10.75
N ILE A 430 20.50 -0.86 11.56
CA ILE A 430 20.91 -0.89 12.96
C ILE A 430 22.26 -1.60 13.13
N THR A 431 22.43 -2.77 12.51
CA THR A 431 23.62 -3.61 12.70
C THR A 431 24.72 -3.33 11.69
N GLY A 432 24.41 -2.70 10.55
CA GLY A 432 25.32 -2.52 9.42
C GLY A 432 25.64 -3.80 8.63
N SER A 433 25.12 -4.95 9.07
CA SER A 433 25.29 -6.23 8.38
C SER A 433 24.57 -6.24 7.03
N MET A 434 25.00 -7.09 6.11
CA MET A 434 24.27 -7.33 4.86
C MET A 434 22.85 -7.82 5.17
N GLY A 435 21.85 -7.17 4.59
CA GLY A 435 20.46 -7.55 4.70
C GLY A 435 20.17 -8.79 3.86
N THR A 436 19.35 -9.68 4.40
CA THR A 436 19.02 -10.97 3.79
C THR A 436 17.56 -11.05 3.40
N GLN A 437 17.28 -11.85 2.38
CA GLN A 437 15.94 -12.25 1.99
C GLN A 437 15.85 -13.75 1.75
N TRP A 438 14.65 -14.26 1.98
CA TRP A 438 14.21 -15.63 1.85
C TRP A 438 13.12 -15.62 0.79
N VAL A 439 13.41 -16.24 -0.36
CA VAL A 439 12.55 -16.20 -1.54
C VAL A 439 11.95 -17.58 -1.80
N PHE A 440 10.64 -17.68 -1.63
CA PHE A 440 9.88 -18.88 -2.01
C PHE A 440 9.54 -18.82 -3.50
N THR A 441 9.91 -19.88 -4.23
CA THR A 441 9.93 -19.90 -5.71
C THR A 441 8.97 -20.89 -6.33
N ILE A 442 8.50 -21.91 -5.59
CA ILE A 442 7.63 -22.97 -6.11
C ILE A 442 6.18 -22.72 -5.68
N PRO A 443 5.22 -22.61 -6.62
CA PRO A 443 3.81 -22.34 -6.30
C PRO A 443 3.22 -23.27 -5.22
N SER A 444 3.43 -24.58 -5.31
CA SER A 444 2.90 -25.52 -4.31
C SER A 444 3.48 -25.35 -2.90
N ILE A 445 4.70 -24.80 -2.79
CA ILE A 445 5.31 -24.47 -1.49
C ILE A 445 4.72 -23.16 -0.96
N ILE A 446 4.43 -22.21 -1.84
CA ILE A 446 3.78 -20.94 -1.50
C ILE A 446 2.35 -21.21 -1.00
N ASP A 447 1.58 -22.06 -1.70
CA ASP A 447 0.24 -22.47 -1.28
C ASP A 447 0.29 -23.16 0.10
N ARG A 448 1.22 -24.11 0.27
CA ARG A 448 1.43 -24.79 1.55
C ARG A 448 1.85 -23.81 2.65
N LEU A 449 2.68 -22.82 2.35
CA LEU A 449 3.09 -21.79 3.30
C LEU A 449 1.87 -21.02 3.81
N GLY A 450 0.93 -20.63 2.93
CA GLY A 450 -0.31 -19.95 3.32
C GLY A 450 -1.19 -20.75 4.28
N VAL A 451 -1.20 -22.09 4.14
CA VAL A 451 -1.89 -23.00 5.07
C VAL A 451 -1.15 -23.10 6.41
N GLU A 452 0.16 -23.26 6.39
CA GLU A 452 0.98 -23.54 7.60
C GLU A 452 1.16 -22.31 8.50
N ILE A 453 1.00 -21.09 7.96
CA ILE A 453 1.05 -19.84 8.75
C ILE A 453 -0.33 -19.39 9.26
N ARG A 454 -1.39 -20.16 9.03
CA ARG A 454 -2.74 -19.87 9.56
C ARG A 454 -2.69 -19.68 11.08
N GLY A 455 -3.23 -18.58 11.58
CA GLY A 455 -3.18 -18.24 13.01
C GLY A 455 -1.82 -17.70 13.48
N SER A 456 -0.82 -17.64 12.60
CA SER A 456 0.56 -17.27 12.91
C SER A 456 1.02 -15.99 12.21
N ILE A 457 0.06 -15.13 11.85
CA ILE A 457 0.30 -13.82 11.23
C ILE A 457 0.13 -12.71 12.26
N HIS A 458 1.05 -11.76 12.24
CA HIS A 458 0.93 -10.49 12.93
C HIS A 458 1.14 -9.30 12.00
N ILE A 459 0.35 -8.26 12.14
CA ILE A 459 0.44 -7.05 11.31
C ILE A 459 0.58 -5.83 12.23
N ASP A 460 1.74 -5.17 12.15
CA ASP A 460 1.93 -3.83 12.70
C ASP A 460 1.38 -2.82 11.67
N VAL A 461 0.21 -2.26 11.92
CA VAL A 461 -0.42 -1.21 11.09
C VAL A 461 0.01 0.14 11.62
N THR A 462 0.77 0.89 10.82
CA THR A 462 1.20 2.25 11.14
C THR A 462 0.30 3.25 10.42
N ALA A 463 -0.29 4.16 11.20
CA ALA A 463 -1.15 5.21 10.68
C ALA A 463 -0.45 6.04 9.59
N ALA A 464 -1.22 6.46 8.58
CA ALA A 464 -0.81 7.51 7.68
C ALA A 464 -0.49 8.79 8.47
N THR A 465 0.72 9.29 8.33
CA THR A 465 1.14 10.56 8.92
C THR A 465 1.35 11.56 7.81
N LYS A 466 0.76 12.74 7.94
CA LYS A 466 1.21 13.87 7.15
C LYS A 466 2.67 14.08 7.51
N GLY A 467 3.58 13.99 6.53
CA GLY A 467 4.96 14.38 6.76
C GLY A 467 4.94 15.85 7.16
N ASP A 468 5.20 16.14 8.43
CA ASP A 468 5.58 17.48 8.83
C ASP A 468 6.85 17.75 8.04
N GLY A 469 6.82 18.71 7.11
CA GLY A 469 7.89 19.00 6.15
C GLY A 469 9.20 19.52 6.77
N THR A 470 9.51 19.08 7.99
CA THR A 470 10.64 19.40 8.83
C THR A 470 11.32 18.10 9.25
N GLU A 471 12.10 17.50 8.35
CA GLU A 471 13.17 16.56 8.69
C GLU A 471 14.48 17.03 8.05
#